data_AF-A0A523Y211-F1
#
_entry.id   AF-A0A523Y211-F1
#
_cell.length_a   1.000
_cell.length_b   1.000
_cell.length_c   1.000
_cell.angle_alpha   90.00
_cell.angle_beta   90.00
_cell.angle_gamma   90.00
#
_symmetry.space_group_name_H-M   'P 1'
#
loop_
_entity.id
_entity.type
_entity.pdbx_description
1 polymer ?
#
loop_
_entity_poly.entity_id
_entity_poly.type
_entity_poly.pdbx_seq_one_letter_code
_entity_poly.pdbx_strand_id
1 'polypeptide(L)'
;MRKGLDTARAVVDTSLKNILLDKRSSIIKKWRDVIVDTYPSETQRFIRKEKDLFANPVGNIISKDVETLYDELIKDEDDDKITLCLENIIRIRSIQDFKPSQAIGFVLQLKKLVREMLESKTPINGLSGELQAFENRIDDIALLAFDIYSQCRQKIYEIRVNEVKNQLGGLLKRANLTFEIPEQEPEL
;
A
#
# COMPACT_ATOMS: atom_id res chain seq x y z
N MET A 1 4.39 -61.94 17.18
CA MET A 1 3.20 -61.23 16.66
C MET A 1 2.95 -59.99 17.52
N ARG A 2 3.49 -58.83 17.13
CA ARG A 2 3.21 -57.53 17.77
C ARG A 2 2.20 -56.78 16.90
N LYS A 3 0.98 -56.60 17.41
CA LYS A 3 0.06 -55.52 17.02
C LYS A 3 0.26 -54.38 18.03
N GLY A 4 0.33 -53.16 17.52
CA GLY A 4 0.45 -51.93 18.28
C GLY A 4 0.72 -50.78 17.30
N LEU A 5 -0.32 -50.39 16.55
CA LEU A 5 -1.03 -49.13 16.77
C LEU A 5 -0.22 -47.96 16.18
N ASP A 6 -0.10 -47.90 14.86
CA ASP A 6 -0.86 -46.94 14.04
C ASP A 6 -1.92 -46.13 14.80
N THR A 7 -1.47 -45.07 15.48
CA THR A 7 -2.21 -43.82 15.67
C THR A 7 -1.23 -42.68 15.93
N ALA A 8 -0.30 -42.43 15.00
CA ALA A 8 0.28 -41.10 14.84
C ALA A 8 -0.72 -40.25 14.06
N ARG A 9 -1.80 -39.87 14.73
CA ARG A 9 -2.80 -38.93 14.21
C ARG A 9 -2.07 -37.61 14.00
N ALA A 10 -1.85 -37.25 12.73
CA ALA A 10 -1.25 -36.00 12.33
C ALA A 10 -1.91 -34.84 13.10
N VAL A 11 -1.17 -34.27 14.04
CA VAL A 11 -1.48 -32.94 14.55
C VAL A 11 -1.18 -32.03 13.36
N VAL A 12 -2.24 -31.64 12.63
CA VAL A 12 -2.14 -30.58 11.64
C VAL A 12 -1.62 -29.36 12.41
N ASP A 13 -0.39 -28.98 12.12
CA ASP A 13 0.27 -27.82 12.71
C ASP A 13 -0.56 -26.59 12.37
N THR A 14 -1.41 -26.18 13.30
CA THR A 14 -2.44 -25.16 13.10
C THR A 14 -1.79 -23.80 13.37
N SER A 15 -0.81 -23.43 12.55
CA SER A 15 -0.22 -22.08 12.58
C SER A 15 -1.09 -21.09 11.80
N LEU A 16 -1.10 -19.85 12.25
CA LEU A 16 -1.75 -18.72 11.56
C LEU A 16 -1.32 -18.65 10.10
N LYS A 17 -0.03 -18.85 9.83
CA LYS A 17 0.55 -18.80 8.48
C LYS A 17 -0.18 -19.75 7.53
N ASN A 18 -0.44 -20.99 7.96
CA ASN A 18 -1.14 -22.00 7.16
C ASN A 18 -2.58 -21.59 6.86
N ILE A 19 -3.28 -20.99 7.84
CA ILE A 19 -4.65 -20.51 7.67
C ILE A 19 -4.68 -19.33 6.69
N LEU A 20 -3.76 -18.39 6.81
CA LEU A 20 -3.66 -17.22 5.91
C LEU A 20 -3.30 -17.62 4.48
N LEU A 21 -2.50 -18.68 4.31
CA LEU A 21 -2.22 -19.28 3.00
C LEU A 21 -3.46 -19.96 2.40
N ASP A 22 -4.21 -20.75 3.18
CA ASP A 22 -5.46 -21.37 2.73
C ASP A 22 -6.53 -20.33 2.33
N LYS A 23 -6.58 -19.21 3.06
CA LYS A 23 -7.54 -18.11 2.81
C LYS A 23 -7.03 -17.03 1.85
N ARG A 24 -5.81 -17.17 1.33
CA ARG A 24 -5.11 -16.16 0.51
C ARG A 24 -6.00 -15.52 -0.55
N SER A 25 -6.59 -16.32 -1.44
CA SER A 25 -7.39 -15.82 -2.57
C SER A 25 -8.60 -14.99 -2.10
N SER A 26 -9.27 -15.45 -1.04
CA SER A 26 -10.44 -14.74 -0.48
C SER A 26 -10.03 -13.43 0.19
N ILE A 27 -8.92 -13.41 0.91
CA ILE A 27 -8.43 -12.21 1.60
C ILE A 27 -7.96 -11.17 0.58
N ILE A 28 -7.12 -11.56 -0.39
CA ILE A 28 -6.64 -10.66 -1.44
C ILE A 28 -7.81 -10.04 -2.22
N LYS A 29 -8.83 -10.84 -2.56
CA LYS A 29 -10.01 -10.33 -3.27
C LYS A 29 -10.73 -9.25 -2.45
N LYS A 30 -11.07 -9.54 -1.18
CA LYS A 30 -11.71 -8.58 -0.29
C LYS A 30 -10.85 -7.34 -0.04
N TRP A 31 -9.54 -7.52 0.08
CA TRP A 31 -8.60 -6.44 0.34
C TRP A 31 -8.49 -5.49 -0.86
N ARG A 32 -8.47 -6.05 -2.07
CA ARG A 32 -8.59 -5.29 -3.31
C ARG A 32 -9.91 -4.52 -3.37
N ASP A 33 -11.02 -5.18 -3.04
CA ASP A 33 -12.34 -4.55 -3.04
C ASP A 33 -12.36 -3.33 -2.10
N VAL A 34 -11.83 -3.47 -0.88
CA VAL A 34 -11.67 -2.38 0.09
C VAL A 34 -10.90 -1.19 -0.48
N ILE A 35 -9.81 -1.43 -1.22
CA ILE A 35 -9.03 -0.33 -1.83
C ILE A 35 -9.86 0.35 -2.92
N VAL A 36 -10.47 -0.43 -3.80
CA VAL A 36 -11.28 0.10 -4.90
C VAL A 36 -12.49 0.88 -4.37
N ASP A 37 -13.12 0.43 -3.29
CA ASP A 37 -14.31 1.07 -2.73
C ASP A 37 -14.04 2.46 -2.12
N THR A 38 -12.76 2.83 -1.94
CA THR A 38 -12.40 4.21 -1.56
C THR A 38 -12.55 5.21 -2.71
N TYR A 39 -12.59 4.75 -3.96
CA TYR A 39 -12.72 5.59 -5.13
C TYR A 39 -14.17 6.07 -5.33
N PRO A 40 -14.40 7.17 -6.07
CA PRO A 40 -15.75 7.53 -6.53
C PRO A 40 -16.41 6.39 -7.33
N SER A 41 -17.74 6.27 -7.23
CA SER A 41 -18.52 5.15 -7.78
C SER A 41 -18.30 4.92 -9.29
N GLU A 42 -18.10 5.98 -10.07
CA GLU A 42 -17.78 5.88 -11.50
C GLU A 42 -16.42 5.23 -11.73
N THR A 43 -15.40 5.66 -10.99
CA THR A 43 -14.04 5.11 -11.06
C THR A 43 -14.00 3.66 -10.56
N GLN A 44 -14.77 3.32 -9.52
CA GLN A 44 -14.91 1.94 -9.06
C GLN A 44 -15.39 1.01 -10.18
N ARG A 45 -16.47 1.41 -10.88
CA ARG A 45 -17.04 0.62 -11.98
C ARG A 45 -16.03 0.42 -13.11
N PHE A 46 -15.28 1.46 -13.46
CA PHE A 46 -14.24 1.38 -14.47
C PHE A 46 -13.12 0.42 -14.05
N ILE A 47 -12.55 0.59 -12.85
CA ILE A 47 -11.47 -0.26 -12.33
C ILE A 47 -11.87 -1.74 -12.29
N ARG A 48 -13.13 -2.06 -11.96
CA ARG A 48 -13.63 -3.43 -11.89
C ARG A 48 -13.93 -4.06 -13.24
N LYS A 49 -14.36 -3.25 -14.22
CA LYS A 49 -14.85 -3.73 -15.52
C LYS A 49 -13.74 -3.86 -16.56
N GLU A 50 -12.85 -2.88 -16.61
CA GLU A 50 -11.80 -2.80 -17.63
C GLU A 50 -10.64 -3.73 -17.28
N LYS A 51 -10.29 -4.60 -18.23
CA LYS A 51 -9.24 -5.63 -18.04
C LYS A 51 -7.97 -5.30 -18.80
N ASP A 52 -8.04 -4.39 -19.78
CA ASP A 52 -6.87 -3.97 -20.52
C ASP A 52 -5.92 -3.18 -19.60
N LEU A 53 -4.65 -3.58 -19.63
CA LEU A 53 -3.61 -3.06 -18.74
C LEU A 53 -3.15 -1.65 -19.10
N PHE A 54 -3.37 -1.21 -20.35
CA PHE A 54 -3.12 0.17 -20.77
C PHE A 54 -4.31 1.08 -20.48
N ALA A 55 -5.54 0.58 -20.63
CA ALA A 55 -6.75 1.31 -20.32
C ALA A 55 -7.01 1.41 -18.80
N ASN A 56 -6.60 0.40 -18.02
CA ASN A 56 -6.79 0.33 -16.57
C ASN A 56 -5.47 0.10 -15.80
N PRO A 57 -4.50 1.04 -15.88
CA PRO A 57 -3.22 0.90 -15.19
C PRO A 57 -3.39 0.89 -13.66
N VAL A 58 -4.36 1.63 -13.13
CA VAL A 58 -4.63 1.70 -11.68
C VAL A 58 -5.13 0.35 -11.16
N GLY A 59 -6.12 -0.25 -11.82
CA GLY A 59 -6.65 -1.56 -11.43
C GLY A 59 -5.60 -2.66 -11.53
N ASN A 60 -4.73 -2.61 -12.54
CA ASN A 60 -3.64 -3.57 -12.70
C ASN A 60 -2.59 -3.46 -11.58
N ILE A 61 -2.14 -2.23 -11.28
CA ILE A 61 -1.17 -1.96 -10.21
C ILE A 61 -1.72 -2.41 -8.86
N ILE A 62 -2.95 -1.99 -8.51
CA ILE A 62 -3.60 -2.43 -7.26
C ILE A 62 -3.68 -3.96 -7.22
N SER A 63 -4.09 -4.61 -8.31
CA SER A 63 -4.25 -6.07 -8.33
C SER A 63 -2.94 -6.81 -8.09
N LYS A 64 -1.86 -6.39 -8.75
CA LYS A 64 -0.54 -7.01 -8.66
C LYS A 64 0.15 -6.74 -7.33
N ASP A 65 0.15 -5.47 -6.90
CA ASP A 65 0.95 -5.07 -5.74
C ASP A 65 0.26 -5.44 -4.42
N VAL A 66 -1.07 -5.53 -4.38
CA VAL A 66 -1.79 -6.10 -3.21
C VAL A 66 -1.49 -7.59 -3.05
N GLU A 67 -1.39 -8.32 -4.16
CA GLU A 67 -1.07 -9.75 -4.13
C GLU A 67 0.35 -9.98 -3.63
N THR A 68 1.32 -9.26 -4.20
CA THR A 68 2.72 -9.31 -3.76
C THR A 68 2.87 -8.88 -2.31
N LEU A 69 2.25 -7.76 -1.91
CA LEU A 69 2.31 -7.24 -0.56
C LEU A 69 1.75 -8.24 0.46
N TYR A 70 0.64 -8.92 0.14
CA TYR A 70 0.09 -9.97 1.00
C TYR A 70 1.04 -11.17 1.16
N ASP A 71 1.69 -11.59 0.07
CA ASP A 71 2.62 -12.71 0.11
C ASP A 71 3.85 -12.41 0.96
N GLU A 72 4.44 -11.23 0.80
CA GLU A 72 5.61 -10.82 1.59
C GLU A 72 5.25 -10.58 3.07
N LEU A 73 4.02 -10.13 3.35
CA LEU A 73 3.44 -10.06 4.69
C LEU A 73 3.29 -11.42 5.39
N ILE A 74 3.12 -12.50 4.64
CA ILE A 74 3.04 -13.87 5.19
C ILE A 74 4.42 -14.52 5.31
N LYS A 75 5.32 -14.23 4.36
CA LYS A 75 6.66 -14.83 4.31
C LYS A 75 7.60 -14.22 5.32
N ASP A 76 7.51 -12.90 5.53
CA ASP A 76 8.42 -12.14 6.39
C ASP A 76 9.87 -12.14 5.88
N GLU A 77 10.03 -11.96 4.57
CA GLU A 77 11.32 -12.15 3.88
C GLU A 77 11.88 -10.90 3.17
N ASP A 78 11.04 -10.01 2.65
CA ASP A 78 11.50 -8.95 1.72
C ASP A 78 10.80 -7.59 1.95
N ASP A 79 11.37 -6.80 2.85
CA ASP A 79 10.86 -5.45 3.18
C ASP A 79 11.03 -4.45 2.02
N ASP A 80 12.01 -4.67 1.13
CA ASP A 80 12.21 -3.82 -0.06
C ASP A 80 11.05 -4.00 -1.05
N LYS A 81 10.61 -5.24 -1.28
CA LYS A 81 9.40 -5.51 -2.08
C LYS A 81 8.15 -4.95 -1.45
N ILE A 82 8.00 -5.05 -0.13
CA ILE A 82 6.88 -4.43 0.59
C ILE A 82 6.87 -2.92 0.34
N THR A 83 8.01 -2.27 0.52
CA THR A 83 8.19 -0.84 0.27
C THR A 83 7.80 -0.48 -1.15
N LEU A 84 8.30 -1.20 -2.15
CA LEU A 84 7.99 -0.97 -3.56
C LEU A 84 6.49 -1.11 -3.88
N CYS A 85 5.83 -2.13 -3.32
CA CYS A 85 4.38 -2.33 -3.49
C CYS A 85 3.58 -1.18 -2.88
N LEU A 86 3.96 -0.73 -1.68
CA LEU A 86 3.35 0.42 -1.03
C LEU A 86 3.56 1.70 -1.85
N GLU A 87 4.78 1.95 -2.32
CA GLU A 87 5.11 3.10 -3.16
C GLU A 87 4.24 3.18 -4.41
N ASN A 88 4.09 2.07 -5.14
CA ASN A 88 3.29 2.04 -6.36
C ASN A 88 1.82 2.40 -6.09
N ILE A 89 1.21 1.76 -5.08
CA ILE A 89 -0.20 1.99 -4.74
C ILE A 89 -0.40 3.42 -4.19
N ILE A 90 0.43 3.82 -3.24
CA ILE A 90 0.29 5.09 -2.51
C ILE A 90 0.61 6.28 -3.40
N ARG A 91 1.60 6.16 -4.30
CA ARG A 91 1.95 7.24 -5.25
C ARG A 91 0.76 7.60 -6.13
N ILE A 92 0.08 6.61 -6.71
CA ILE A 92 -1.13 6.86 -7.52
C ILE A 92 -2.18 7.59 -6.69
N ARG A 93 -2.42 7.12 -5.46
CA ARG A 93 -3.45 7.69 -4.57
C ARG A 93 -3.07 9.08 -4.05
N SER A 94 -1.77 9.38 -3.92
CA SER A 94 -1.29 10.70 -3.50
C SER A 94 -1.56 11.79 -4.55
N ILE A 95 -1.58 11.41 -5.83
CA ILE A 95 -1.85 12.29 -6.98
C ILE A 95 -3.35 12.52 -7.14
N GLN A 96 -4.18 11.54 -6.79
CA GLN A 96 -5.65 11.61 -6.89
C GLN A 96 -6.31 12.37 -5.72
N ASP A 97 -5.56 13.23 -5.02
CA ASP A 97 -6.02 14.08 -3.91
C ASP A 97 -6.80 13.34 -2.79
N PHE A 98 -6.50 12.06 -2.58
CA PHE A 98 -7.00 11.32 -1.41
C PHE A 98 -6.45 11.93 -0.11
N LYS A 99 -7.30 11.98 0.93
CA LYS A 99 -6.85 12.25 2.30
C LYS A 99 -5.88 11.15 2.76
N PRO A 100 -4.92 11.44 3.67
CA PRO A 100 -3.96 10.45 4.14
C PRO A 100 -4.62 9.16 4.63
N SER A 101 -5.66 9.28 5.47
CA SER A 101 -6.41 8.14 6.02
C SER A 101 -7.07 7.28 4.95
N GLN A 102 -7.50 7.86 3.82
CA GLN A 102 -8.03 7.09 2.70
C GLN A 102 -6.89 6.41 1.94
N ALA A 103 -5.83 7.14 1.63
CA ALA A 103 -4.70 6.68 0.81
C ALA A 103 -3.93 5.50 1.43
N ILE A 104 -3.82 5.43 2.76
CA ILE A 104 -3.05 4.39 3.45
C ILE A 104 -3.91 3.45 4.30
N GLY A 105 -5.16 3.83 4.63
CA GLY A 105 -5.99 3.07 5.57
C GLY A 105 -6.33 1.64 5.13
N PHE A 106 -6.10 1.29 3.87
CA PHE A 106 -6.23 -0.10 3.40
C PHE A 106 -5.27 -1.05 4.12
N VAL A 107 -4.08 -0.59 4.51
CA VAL A 107 -3.09 -1.40 5.22
C VAL A 107 -3.67 -1.91 6.55
N LEU A 108 -4.21 -1.01 7.37
CA LEU A 108 -4.83 -1.36 8.65
C LEU A 108 -6.11 -2.20 8.50
N GLN A 109 -6.85 -2.01 7.40
CA GLN A 109 -8.06 -2.80 7.13
C GLN A 109 -7.78 -4.28 6.92
N LEU A 110 -6.54 -4.67 6.55
CA LEU A 110 -6.16 -6.07 6.46
C LEU A 110 -6.36 -6.82 7.79
N LYS A 111 -6.09 -6.17 8.93
CA LYS A 111 -6.31 -6.76 10.26
C LYS A 111 -7.75 -7.19 10.46
N LYS A 112 -8.68 -6.30 10.12
CA LYS A 112 -10.12 -6.55 10.23
C LYS A 112 -10.53 -7.72 9.33
N LEU A 113 -10.06 -7.73 8.08
CA LEU A 113 -10.33 -8.82 7.14
C LEU A 113 -9.81 -10.16 7.64
N VAL A 114 -8.62 -10.19 8.24
CA VAL A 114 -8.05 -11.41 8.82
C VAL A 114 -8.88 -11.89 10.01
N ARG A 115 -9.24 -11.01 10.95
CA ARG A 115 -10.09 -11.38 12.10
C ARG A 115 -11.44 -11.94 11.68
N GLU A 116 -12.14 -11.28 10.77
CA GLU A 116 -13.43 -11.75 10.24
C GLU A 116 -13.33 -13.17 9.65
N MET A 117 -12.21 -13.47 8.97
CA MET A 117 -11.99 -14.79 8.37
C MET A 117 -11.68 -15.86 9.42
N LEU A 118 -10.98 -15.51 10.50
CA LEU A 118 -10.65 -16.43 11.60
C LEU A 118 -11.87 -16.76 12.48
N GLU A 119 -12.68 -15.76 12.83
CA GLU A 119 -13.91 -15.91 13.63
C GLU A 119 -14.93 -16.85 12.97
N SER A 120 -14.92 -16.95 11.64
CA SER A 120 -15.90 -17.74 10.88
C SER A 120 -15.75 -19.26 11.03
N LYS A 121 -14.60 -19.78 11.49
CA LYS A 121 -14.31 -21.23 11.47
C LYS A 121 -13.44 -21.81 12.59
N THR A 122 -12.71 -20.99 13.36
CA THR A 122 -11.72 -21.51 14.32
C THR A 122 -11.83 -20.77 15.66
N PRO A 123 -11.91 -21.48 16.80
CA PRO A 123 -11.70 -20.83 18.10
C PRO A 123 -10.31 -20.20 18.12
N ILE A 124 -10.21 -18.91 18.44
CA ILE A 124 -8.93 -18.16 18.53
C ILE A 124 -7.96 -18.76 19.56
N ASN A 125 -8.44 -19.71 20.38
CA ASN A 125 -7.69 -20.43 21.41
C ASN A 125 -6.43 -21.09 20.81
N GLY A 126 -5.27 -20.49 21.07
CA GLY A 126 -3.95 -20.98 20.64
C GLY A 126 -3.23 -20.09 19.61
N LEU A 127 -3.95 -19.24 18.87
CA LEU A 127 -3.36 -18.39 17.81
C LEU A 127 -3.11 -16.93 18.23
N SER A 128 -3.49 -16.55 19.46
CA SER A 128 -3.46 -15.15 19.90
C SER A 128 -2.08 -14.50 19.77
N GLY A 129 -0.99 -15.24 20.04
CA GLY A 129 0.37 -14.71 19.94
C GLY A 129 0.81 -14.47 18.49
N GLU A 130 0.58 -15.45 17.61
CA GLU A 130 0.89 -15.32 16.17
C GLU A 130 0.05 -14.21 15.51
N LEU A 131 -1.23 -14.12 15.87
CA LEU A 131 -2.12 -13.07 15.37
C LEU A 131 -1.66 -11.69 15.82
N GLN A 132 -1.28 -11.54 17.09
CA GLN A 132 -0.75 -10.28 17.61
C GLN A 132 0.56 -9.88 16.91
N ALA A 133 1.48 -10.82 16.69
CA ALA A 133 2.73 -10.56 15.96
C ALA A 133 2.46 -10.10 14.52
N PHE A 134 1.55 -10.77 13.82
CA PHE A 134 1.14 -10.39 12.47
C PHE A 134 0.47 -9.00 12.43
N GLU A 135 -0.37 -8.69 13.42
CA GLU A 135 -1.00 -7.37 13.53
C GLU A 135 -0.01 -6.26 13.83
N ASN A 136 0.99 -6.50 14.70
CA ASN A 136 2.05 -5.53 14.95
C ASN A 136 2.83 -5.23 13.67
N ARG A 137 3.16 -6.26 12.88
CA ARG A 137 3.83 -6.08 11.59
C ARG A 137 3.00 -5.23 10.61
N ILE A 138 1.68 -5.40 10.60
CA ILE A 138 0.80 -4.53 9.80
C ILE A 138 0.85 -3.07 10.29
N ASP A 139 0.98 -2.82 11.59
CA ASP A 139 1.14 -1.46 12.12
C ASP A 139 2.46 -0.83 11.67
N ASP A 140 3.56 -1.56 11.73
CA ASP A 140 4.87 -1.09 11.26
C ASP A 140 4.81 -0.71 9.76
N ILE A 141 4.15 -1.54 8.96
CA ILE A 141 3.93 -1.28 7.54
C ILE A 141 2.99 -0.10 7.31
N ALA A 142 2.03 0.15 8.21
CA ALA A 142 1.16 1.32 8.13
C ALA A 142 1.94 2.62 8.40
N LEU A 143 2.93 2.60 9.30
CA LEU A 143 3.84 3.73 9.52
C LEU A 143 4.72 3.99 8.29
N LEU A 144 5.30 2.94 7.70
CA LEU A 144 6.05 3.05 6.44
C LEU A 144 5.18 3.62 5.31
N ALA A 145 3.93 3.15 5.18
CA ALA A 145 2.98 3.67 4.21
C ALA A 145 2.69 5.17 4.42
N PHE A 146 2.62 5.62 5.67
CA PHE A 146 2.45 7.04 5.99
C PHE A 146 3.65 7.89 5.55
N ASP A 147 4.87 7.41 5.77
CA ASP A 147 6.09 8.09 5.33
C ASP A 147 6.12 8.22 3.81
N ILE A 148 5.83 7.14 3.09
CA ILE A 148 5.74 7.12 1.62
C ILE A 148 4.71 8.14 1.12
N TYR A 149 3.51 8.17 1.72
CA TYR A 149 2.47 9.13 1.34
C TYR A 149 2.95 10.57 1.56
N SER A 150 3.56 10.84 2.71
CA SER A 150 4.05 12.15 3.09
C SER A 150 5.14 12.64 2.12
N GLN A 151 6.09 11.79 1.77
CA GLN A 151 7.11 12.08 0.76
C GLN A 151 6.51 12.38 -0.61
N CYS A 152 5.50 11.61 -1.03
CA CYS A 152 4.81 11.87 -2.30
C CYS A 152 4.11 13.23 -2.30
N ARG A 153 3.39 13.59 -1.23
CA ARG A 153 2.72 14.89 -1.12
C ARG A 153 3.72 16.04 -1.05
N GLN A 154 4.82 15.88 -0.33
CA GLN A 154 5.89 16.87 -0.29
C GLN A 154 6.44 17.16 -1.69
N LYS A 155 6.79 16.12 -2.45
CA LYS A 155 7.26 16.28 -3.85
C LYS A 155 6.24 17.01 -4.73
N ILE A 156 4.95 16.69 -4.60
CA ILE A 156 3.87 17.38 -5.33
C ILE A 156 3.83 18.87 -4.98
N TYR A 157 3.96 19.22 -3.70
CA TYR A 157 3.97 20.62 -3.27
C TYR A 157 5.22 21.37 -3.73
N GLU A 158 6.40 20.74 -3.67
CA GLU A 158 7.64 21.31 -4.20
C GLU A 158 7.52 21.62 -5.69
N ILE A 159 6.96 20.69 -6.48
CA ILE A 159 6.69 20.92 -7.91
C ILE A 159 5.75 22.11 -8.10
N ARG A 160 4.65 22.19 -7.35
CA ARG A 160 3.70 23.31 -7.44
C ARG A 160 4.34 24.66 -7.10
N VAL A 161 5.16 24.72 -6.06
CA VAL A 161 5.87 25.94 -5.66
C VAL A 161 6.88 26.37 -6.73
N ASN A 162 7.66 25.42 -7.26
CA ASN A 162 8.64 25.72 -8.30
C ASN A 162 7.98 26.19 -9.60
N GLU A 163 6.84 25.60 -9.98
CA GLU A 163 6.08 26.04 -11.15
C GLU A 163 5.60 27.49 -11.00
N VAL A 164 5.05 27.86 -9.85
CA VAL A 164 4.62 29.24 -9.57
C VAL A 164 5.81 30.22 -9.64
N LYS A 165 6.96 29.87 -9.05
CA LYS A 165 8.19 30.68 -9.11
C LYS A 165 8.67 30.86 -10.55
N ASN A 166 8.64 29.80 -11.36
CA ASN A 166 9.05 29.84 -12.77
C ASN A 166 8.13 30.75 -13.59
N GLN A 167 6.81 30.66 -13.38
CA GLN A 167 5.83 31.52 -14.04
C GLN A 167 6.03 32.99 -13.68
N LEU A 168 6.18 33.31 -12.38
CA LEU A 168 6.48 34.66 -11.90
C LEU A 168 7.79 35.20 -12.50
N GLY A 169 8.85 34.40 -12.49
CA GLY A 169 10.13 34.77 -13.11
C GLY A 169 9.99 35.06 -14.61
N GLY A 170 9.21 34.26 -15.33
CA GLY A 170 8.90 34.48 -16.73
C GLY A 170 8.14 35.78 -16.98
N LEU A 171 7.15 36.12 -16.14
CA LEU A 171 6.40 37.37 -16.23
C LEU A 171 7.29 38.59 -15.96
N LEU A 172 8.14 38.54 -14.93
CA LEU A 172 9.07 39.62 -14.60
C LEU A 172 10.08 39.87 -15.73
N LYS A 173 10.61 38.78 -16.33
CA LYS A 173 11.49 38.87 -17.51
C LYS A 173 10.77 39.53 -18.69
N ARG A 174 9.53 39.12 -18.98
CA ARG A 174 8.72 39.69 -20.08
C ARG A 174 8.36 41.17 -19.86
N ALA A 175 8.27 41.59 -18.60
CA ALA A 175 7.98 42.98 -18.23
C ALA A 175 9.25 43.86 -18.18
N ASN A 176 10.44 43.34 -18.50
CA ASN A 176 11.75 44.01 -18.29
C ASN A 176 11.94 44.50 -16.84
N LEU A 177 11.33 43.83 -15.86
CA LEU A 177 11.43 44.15 -14.43
C LEU A 177 12.54 43.36 -13.73
N THR A 178 13.27 42.52 -14.45
CA THR A 178 14.46 41.84 -13.94
C THR A 178 15.66 42.77 -14.03
N PHE A 179 16.12 43.27 -12.88
CA PHE A 179 17.42 43.92 -12.77
C PHE A 179 18.48 42.83 -12.58
N GLU A 180 19.35 42.65 -13.58
CA GLU A 180 20.63 41.98 -13.35
C GLU A 180 21.49 42.92 -12.50
N ILE A 181 21.82 42.51 -11.28
CA ILE A 181 22.82 43.22 -10.47
C ILE A 181 24.15 42.97 -11.19
N PRO A 182 24.85 43.99 -11.69
CA PRO A 182 26.14 43.79 -12.33
C PRO A 182 27.08 43.12 -11.32
N GLU A 183 27.69 41.99 -11.70
CA GLU A 183 28.84 41.48 -10.96
C GLU A 183 29.87 42.62 -10.93
N GLN A 184 30.14 43.15 -9.74
CA GLN A 184 31.25 44.07 -9.55
C GLN A 184 32.51 43.31 -9.89
N GLU A 185 33.16 43.65 -11.02
CA GLU A 185 34.52 43.20 -11.30
C GLU A 185 35.40 43.53 -10.09
N PRO A 186 36.18 42.57 -9.57
CA PRO A 186 37.05 42.84 -8.44
C PRO A 186 38.04 43.94 -8.83
N GLU A 187 38.02 45.05 -8.09
CA GLU A 187 39.00 46.12 -8.24
C GLU A 187 40.40 45.53 -8.02
N LEU A 188 41.23 45.63 -9.06
CA LEU A 188 42.64 45.20 -9.10
C LEU A 188 43.52 45.98 -8.12
#